data_AF-A0A166LXZ6-F1
#
_entry.id   AF-A0A166LXZ6-F1
#
_cell.length_a   1.000
_cell.length_b   1.000
_cell.length_c   1.000
_cell.angle_alpha   90.00
_cell.angle_beta   90.00
_cell.angle_gamma   90.00
#
_symmetry.space_group_name_H-M   'P 1'
#
loop_
_entity.id
_entity.type
_entity.pdbx_description
1 polymer ?
#
loop_
_entity_poly.entity_id
_entity_poly.type
_entity_poly.pdbx_seq_one_letter_code
_entity_poly.pdbx_strand_id
1 'polypeptide(L)'
;MASSTVASIPAASTPTAAAVGVALVPIAALSKAQPIPTPASPEAEPDDAWKVALRKQIEVSLLPMVQEAKDVYQRKLNEGPIDQVTRGRLANEHSQALLSVRRIADDLYRDQINQERQQLRLAQGVTVERGWSEGIVKQQQAMFDQIARQRE
;
A
#
# COMPACT_ATOMS: atom_id res chain seq x y z
N MET A 1 67.72 30.03 -7.55
CA MET A 1 67.51 29.99 -6.08
C MET A 1 66.55 28.83 -5.83
N ALA A 2 67.08 27.64 -5.52
CA ALA A 2 67.30 27.09 -4.16
C ALA A 2 65.94 26.77 -3.48
N SER A 3 65.54 25.49 -3.43
CA SER A 3 65.72 24.57 -2.27
C SER A 3 64.53 24.70 -1.28
N SER A 4 63.97 23.70 -0.61
CA SER A 4 64.12 22.24 -0.51
C SER A 4 62.99 21.78 0.46
N THR A 5 62.29 20.65 0.22
CA THR A 5 62.53 19.32 0.87
C THR A 5 62.02 19.28 2.33
N VAL A 6 60.87 18.61 2.61
CA VAL A 6 60.72 17.24 3.21
C VAL A 6 60.71 17.29 4.76
N ALA A 7 60.17 16.39 5.57
CA ALA A 7 59.38 15.14 5.52
C ALA A 7 58.90 14.90 6.97
N SER A 8 57.89 14.05 7.18
CA SER A 8 58.08 12.84 8.01
C SER A 8 56.79 12.01 8.13
N ILE A 9 56.89 10.82 7.52
CA ILE A 9 56.14 9.55 7.69
C ILE A 9 56.94 8.77 8.81
N PRO A 10 56.63 7.56 9.37
CA PRO A 10 55.81 6.41 8.94
C PRO A 10 54.98 5.76 10.08
N ALA A 11 54.32 4.59 10.02
CA ALA A 11 54.49 3.33 9.28
C ALA A 11 53.14 2.55 9.27
N ALA A 12 52.74 1.95 8.14
CA ALA A 12 52.87 0.51 7.81
C ALA A 12 51.76 -0.36 8.47
N SER A 13 51.12 -1.34 7.83
CA SER A 13 51.55 -2.24 6.76
C SER A 13 50.35 -2.82 6.01
N THR A 14 50.47 -3.02 4.71
CA THR A 14 49.77 -4.09 3.97
C THR A 14 50.64 -5.35 4.00
N PRO A 15 50.03 -6.54 3.93
CA PRO A 15 50.16 -7.42 2.75
C PRO A 15 48.83 -8.15 2.48
N THR A 16 48.55 -8.92 1.43
CA THR A 16 49.11 -9.26 0.10
C THR A 16 48.00 -10.11 -0.55
N ALA A 17 47.96 -10.08 -1.88
CA ALA A 17 47.10 -10.84 -2.79
C ALA A 17 46.94 -12.36 -2.55
N ALA A 18 45.77 -12.89 -2.93
CA ALA A 18 45.54 -14.16 -3.66
C ALA A 18 44.02 -14.42 -3.69
N ALA A 19 43.37 -14.38 -4.85
CA ALA A 19 43.16 -15.50 -5.77
C ALA A 19 41.75 -16.13 -5.60
N VAL A 20 40.99 -16.07 -6.71
CA VAL A 20 40.14 -17.14 -7.29
C VAL A 20 39.24 -17.93 -6.35
N GLY A 21 37.93 -17.92 -6.64
CA GLY A 21 37.07 -19.03 -6.24
C GLY A 21 35.57 -18.74 -6.31
N VAL A 22 34.96 -19.03 -7.45
CA VAL A 22 33.55 -19.47 -7.47
C VAL A 22 33.50 -20.73 -6.62
N ALA A 23 32.84 -20.67 -5.46
CA ALA A 23 32.59 -21.84 -4.63
C ALA A 23 31.17 -21.77 -4.07
N LEU A 24 30.30 -22.50 -4.74
CA LEU A 24 29.10 -23.14 -4.21
C LEU A 24 29.38 -23.70 -2.81
N VAL A 25 28.70 -23.22 -1.76
CA VAL A 25 28.78 -23.79 -0.41
C VAL A 25 27.49 -24.59 -0.14
N PRO A 26 27.60 -25.82 0.41
CA PRO A 26 26.58 -26.85 0.31
C PRO A 26 25.47 -26.76 1.37
N ILE A 27 24.39 -27.46 1.06
CA ILE A 27 23.24 -27.75 1.91
C ILE A 27 23.67 -28.68 3.06
N ALA A 28 23.08 -28.45 4.23
CA ALA A 28 22.91 -29.34 5.39
C ALA A 28 23.89 -29.20 6.57
N ALA A 29 23.41 -28.50 7.60
CA ALA A 29 23.49 -28.96 8.99
C ALA A 29 22.24 -28.47 9.74
N LEU A 30 21.26 -29.37 9.85
CA LEU A 30 19.97 -29.20 10.52
C LEU A 30 20.12 -29.51 12.01
N SER A 31 19.70 -28.61 12.91
CA SER A 31 18.84 -28.93 14.08
C SER A 31 18.96 -27.90 15.19
N LYS A 32 17.88 -27.14 15.40
CA LYS A 32 17.07 -27.25 16.62
C LYS A 32 15.69 -26.62 16.37
N ALA A 33 14.67 -27.48 16.38
CA ALA A 33 13.25 -27.17 16.44
C ALA A 33 12.68 -26.23 15.36
N GLN A 34 12.36 -26.80 14.20
CA GLN A 34 11.25 -26.26 13.41
C GLN A 34 9.99 -26.27 14.30
N PRO A 35 9.29 -25.15 14.52
CA PRO A 35 7.87 -25.28 14.79
C PRO A 35 7.29 -25.99 13.57
N ILE A 36 6.62 -27.10 13.81
CA ILE A 36 5.77 -27.81 12.85
C ILE A 36 5.12 -26.76 11.94
N PRO A 37 5.18 -26.87 10.60
CA PRO A 37 4.36 -26.03 9.76
C PRO A 37 2.92 -26.32 10.17
N THR A 38 2.40 -25.49 11.05
CA THR A 38 0.98 -25.42 11.35
C THR A 38 0.37 -25.22 9.98
N PRO A 39 -0.58 -26.07 9.54
CA PRO A 39 -1.12 -25.99 8.20
C PRO A 39 -1.47 -24.52 7.97
N ALA A 40 -0.80 -23.91 6.99
CA ALA A 40 -0.90 -22.49 6.70
C ALA A 40 -2.36 -22.12 6.81
N SER A 41 -2.73 -21.31 7.81
CA SER A 41 -4.09 -20.80 7.92
C SER A 41 -4.38 -20.20 6.54
N PRO A 42 -5.32 -20.75 5.76
CA PRO A 42 -5.50 -20.37 4.35
C PRO A 42 -6.12 -18.98 4.18
N GLU A 43 -5.99 -18.13 5.20
CA GLU A 43 -6.67 -16.88 5.36
C GLU A 43 -5.71 -15.91 6.06
N ALA A 44 -4.85 -15.27 5.26
CA ALA A 44 -3.99 -14.19 5.72
C ALA A 44 -4.87 -12.98 6.09
N GLU A 45 -5.52 -13.05 7.25
CA GLU A 45 -6.43 -12.03 7.72
C GLU A 45 -5.66 -10.90 8.42
N PRO A 46 -5.97 -9.63 8.13
CA PRO A 46 -5.40 -8.50 8.86
C PRO A 46 -5.73 -8.58 10.35
N ASP A 47 -4.81 -8.12 11.18
CA ASP A 47 -4.98 -8.05 12.63
C ASP A 47 -6.19 -7.17 13.03
N ASP A 48 -6.90 -7.56 14.09
CA ASP A 48 -8.10 -6.84 14.52
C ASP A 48 -7.79 -5.44 15.08
N ALA A 49 -6.65 -5.24 15.74
CA ALA A 49 -6.24 -3.91 16.19
C ALA A 49 -5.90 -3.01 14.98
N TRP A 50 -5.31 -3.58 13.93
CA TRP A 50 -5.11 -2.87 12.66
C TRP A 50 -6.44 -2.48 12.01
N LYS A 51 -7.45 -3.38 11.96
CA LYS A 51 -8.79 -3.06 11.42
C LYS A 51 -9.46 -1.92 12.19
N VAL A 52 -9.33 -1.91 13.52
CA VAL A 52 -9.88 -0.84 14.37
C VAL A 52 -9.16 0.49 14.10
N ALA A 53 -7.83 0.46 13.97
CA ALA A 53 -7.05 1.66 13.61
C ALA A 53 -7.43 2.19 12.22
N LEU A 54 -7.61 1.30 11.24
CA LEU A 54 -8.06 1.63 9.89
C LEU A 54 -9.43 2.32 9.89
N ARG A 55 -10.40 1.79 10.65
CA ARG A 55 -11.73 2.41 10.77
C ARG A 55 -11.63 3.84 11.30
N LYS A 56 -10.86 4.06 12.37
CA LYS A 56 -10.64 5.40 12.93
C LYS A 56 -9.97 6.34 11.91
N GLN A 57 -9.00 5.85 11.15
CA GLN A 57 -8.33 6.63 10.12
C GLN A 57 -9.31 7.05 9.01
N ILE A 58 -10.17 6.13 8.55
CA ILE A 58 -11.21 6.42 7.55
C ILE A 58 -12.23 7.40 8.10
N GLU A 59 -12.65 7.28 9.36
CA GLU A 59 -13.56 8.23 10.00
C GLU A 59 -12.96 9.64 10.05
N VAL A 60 -11.69 9.76 10.43
CA VAL A 60 -10.99 11.04 10.47
C VAL A 60 -10.83 11.63 9.08
N SER A 61 -10.52 10.82 8.06
CA SER A 61 -10.35 11.31 6.68
C SER A 61 -11.65 11.79 6.05
N LEU A 62 -12.80 11.24 6.46
CA LEU A 62 -14.12 11.61 5.95
C LEU A 62 -14.83 12.70 6.77
N LEU A 63 -14.28 13.08 7.93
CA LEU A 63 -14.82 14.14 8.78
C LEU A 63 -15.06 15.46 8.01
N PRO A 64 -14.16 15.93 7.13
CA PRO A 64 -14.40 17.14 6.34
C PRO A 64 -15.63 17.01 5.43
N MET A 65 -15.89 15.85 4.83
CA MET A 65 -17.05 15.63 3.95
C MET A 65 -18.36 15.63 4.75
N VAL A 66 -18.34 15.04 5.95
CA VAL A 66 -19.50 15.10 6.87
C VAL A 66 -19.77 16.54 7.28
N GLN A 67 -18.73 17.30 7.58
CA GLN A 67 -18.87 18.70 7.97
C GLN A 67 -19.39 19.55 6.80
N GLU A 68 -18.86 19.36 5.60
CA GLU A 68 -19.35 20.05 4.40
C GLU A 68 -20.83 19.76 4.15
N ALA A 69 -21.27 18.50 4.24
CA ALA A 69 -22.68 18.15 4.09
C ALA A 69 -23.57 18.88 5.11
N LYS A 70 -23.12 18.98 6.37
CA LYS A 70 -23.81 19.73 7.43
C LYS A 70 -23.83 21.23 7.14
N ASP A 71 -22.71 21.81 6.73
CA ASP A 71 -22.57 23.23 6.47
C ASP A 71 -23.44 23.64 5.27
N VAL A 72 -23.50 22.83 4.22
CA VAL A 72 -24.39 23.04 3.07
C VAL A 72 -25.86 23.01 3.52
N TYR A 73 -26.24 22.02 4.33
CA TYR A 73 -27.60 21.93 4.85
C TYR A 73 -27.97 23.14 5.71
N GLN A 74 -27.10 23.55 6.64
CA GLN A 74 -27.32 24.71 7.50
C GLN A 74 -27.35 26.01 6.71
N ARG A 75 -26.46 26.19 5.74
CA ARG A 75 -26.44 27.38 4.88
C ARG A 75 -27.77 27.53 4.15
N LYS A 76 -28.24 26.46 3.50
CA LYS A 76 -29.53 26.46 2.80
C LYS A 76 -30.70 26.72 3.75
N LEU A 77 -30.63 26.26 5.00
CA LEU A 77 -31.64 26.56 6.02
C LEU A 77 -31.65 28.04 6.47
N ASN A 78 -30.50 28.71 6.39
CA ASN A 78 -30.32 30.09 6.85
C ASN A 78 -30.50 31.13 5.72
N GLU A 79 -30.69 30.70 4.47
CA GLU A 79 -30.86 31.59 3.30
C GLU A 79 -32.16 32.42 3.33
N GLY A 80 -33.12 32.06 4.17
CA GLY A 80 -34.34 32.84 4.37
C GLY A 80 -35.50 32.01 4.93
N PRO A 81 -36.74 32.54 4.89
CA PRO A 81 -37.93 31.78 5.23
C PRO A 81 -38.14 30.65 4.22
N ILE A 82 -38.23 29.42 4.71
CA ILE A 82 -38.37 28.21 3.89
C ILE A 82 -39.67 27.52 4.23
N ASP A 83 -40.41 27.10 3.22
CA ASP A 83 -41.63 26.33 3.39
C ASP A 83 -41.32 24.87 3.81
N GLN A 84 -42.34 24.19 4.32
CA GLN A 84 -42.21 22.83 4.85
C GLN A 84 -41.74 21.82 3.78
N VAL A 85 -42.15 22.01 2.51
CA VAL A 85 -41.80 21.10 1.40
C VAL A 85 -40.32 21.24 1.07
N THR A 86 -39.82 22.48 0.94
CA THR A 86 -38.40 22.73 0.67
C THR A 86 -37.52 22.28 1.84
N ARG A 87 -37.94 22.49 3.10
CA ARG A 87 -37.24 21.95 4.27
C ARG A 87 -37.16 20.41 4.23
N GLY A 88 -38.24 19.73 3.84
CA GLY A 88 -38.24 18.28 3.66
C GLY A 88 -37.27 17.81 2.57
N ARG A 89 -37.22 18.53 1.44
CA ARG A 89 -36.26 18.25 0.35
C ARG A 89 -34.81 18.42 0.83
N LEU A 90 -34.51 19.50 1.53
CA LEU A 90 -33.18 19.77 2.09
C LEU A 90 -32.73 18.69 3.07
N ALA A 91 -33.63 18.20 3.92
CA ALA A 91 -33.33 17.11 4.86
C ALA A 91 -33.02 15.80 4.11
N ASN A 92 -33.75 15.51 3.02
CA ASN A 92 -33.49 14.36 2.17
C ASN A 92 -32.14 14.49 1.45
N GLU A 93 -31.84 15.66 0.87
CA GLU A 93 -30.54 15.94 0.24
C GLU A 93 -29.37 15.73 1.23
N HIS A 94 -29.49 16.25 2.45
CA HIS A 94 -28.50 16.05 3.51
C HIS A 94 -28.34 14.57 3.89
N SER A 95 -29.46 13.85 4.05
CA SER A 95 -29.43 12.41 4.34
C SER A 95 -28.73 11.63 3.22
N GLN A 96 -29.01 11.94 1.95
CA GLN A 96 -28.36 11.32 0.80
C GLN A 96 -26.85 11.61 0.76
N ALA A 97 -26.44 12.83 1.10
CA ALA A 97 -25.03 13.19 1.20
C ALA A 97 -24.31 12.33 2.26
N LEU A 98 -24.89 12.18 3.46
CA LEU A 98 -24.32 11.34 4.52
C LEU A 98 -24.29 9.86 4.14
N LEU A 99 -25.31 9.35 3.44
CA LEU A 99 -25.30 7.99 2.91
C LEU A 99 -24.20 7.79 1.87
N SER A 100 -23.92 8.79 1.04
CA SER A 100 -22.79 8.77 0.09
C SER A 100 -21.46 8.66 0.83
N VAL A 101 -21.24 9.50 1.85
CA VAL A 101 -20.02 9.45 2.68
C VAL A 101 -19.84 8.08 3.33
N ARG A 102 -20.93 7.47 3.83
CA ARG A 102 -20.88 6.11 4.38
C ARG A 102 -20.44 5.07 3.35
N ARG A 103 -20.96 5.14 2.11
CA ARG A 103 -20.52 4.22 1.04
C ARG A 103 -19.04 4.36 0.74
N ILE A 104 -18.55 5.60 0.68
CA ILE A 104 -17.12 5.88 0.50
C ILE A 104 -16.30 5.24 1.63
N ALA A 105 -16.76 5.34 2.88
CA ALA A 105 -16.10 4.68 4.01
C ALA A 105 -16.02 3.16 3.86
N ASP A 106 -17.13 2.53 3.44
CA ASP A 106 -17.21 1.09 3.24
C ASP A 106 -16.27 0.63 2.10
N ASP A 107 -16.21 1.38 1.01
CA ASP A 107 -15.34 1.09 -0.14
C ASP A 107 -13.86 1.24 0.25
N LEU A 108 -13.48 2.34 0.92
CA LEU A 108 -12.12 2.55 1.42
C LEU A 108 -11.68 1.44 2.37
N TYR A 109 -12.57 1.01 3.27
CA TYR A 109 -12.28 -0.07 4.20
C TYR A 109 -12.03 -1.39 3.45
N ARG A 110 -12.89 -1.73 2.49
CA ARG A 110 -12.74 -2.95 1.68
C ARG A 110 -11.46 -2.95 0.87
N ASP A 111 -11.14 -1.82 0.23
CA ASP A 111 -9.94 -1.70 -0.59
C ASP A 111 -8.67 -1.86 0.25
N GLN A 112 -8.61 -1.22 1.41
CA GLN A 112 -7.46 -1.33 2.32
C GLN A 112 -7.32 -2.75 2.90
N ILE A 113 -8.42 -3.40 3.26
CA ILE A 113 -8.42 -4.82 3.68
C ILE A 113 -7.87 -5.71 2.56
N ASN A 114 -8.28 -5.48 1.32
CA ASN A 114 -7.82 -6.27 0.18
C ASN A 114 -6.34 -6.03 -0.10
N GLN A 115 -5.86 -4.79 0.00
CA GLN A 115 -4.44 -4.46 -0.13
C GLN A 115 -3.61 -5.15 0.95
N GLU A 116 -4.04 -5.12 2.21
CA GLU A 116 -3.32 -5.76 3.31
C GLU A 116 -3.28 -7.28 3.14
N ARG A 117 -4.39 -7.89 2.74
CA ARG A 117 -4.43 -9.33 2.41
C ARG A 117 -3.46 -9.68 1.29
N GLN A 118 -3.37 -8.85 0.24
CA GLN A 118 -2.41 -9.06 -0.84
C GLN A 118 -0.96 -8.93 -0.33
N GLN A 119 -0.67 -7.94 0.50
CA GLN A 119 0.66 -7.76 1.10
C GLN A 119 1.05 -8.94 1.98
N LEU A 120 0.14 -9.45 2.81
CA LEU A 120 0.40 -10.62 3.66
C LEU A 120 0.63 -11.88 2.81
N ARG A 121 -0.14 -12.08 1.73
CA ARG A 121 0.08 -13.21 0.81
C ARG A 121 1.46 -13.14 0.14
N LEU A 122 1.86 -11.93 -0.28
CA LEU A 122 3.21 -11.70 -0.83
C LEU A 122 4.31 -11.98 0.20
N ALA A 123 4.13 -11.50 1.45
CA ALA A 123 5.09 -11.69 2.54
C ALA A 123 5.24 -13.16 2.96
N GLN A 124 4.16 -13.94 2.87
CA GLN A 124 4.17 -15.38 3.13
C GLN A 124 4.82 -16.20 2.00
N GLY A 125 5.29 -15.53 0.94
CA GLY A 125 5.88 -16.22 -0.22
C GLY A 125 4.87 -17.08 -0.96
N VAL A 126 3.56 -16.84 -0.76
CA VAL A 126 2.52 -17.40 -1.61
C VAL A 126 2.65 -16.68 -2.93
N THR A 127 3.52 -17.21 -3.79
CA THR A 127 3.74 -16.76 -5.15
C THR A 127 2.37 -16.52 -5.77
N VAL A 128 2.14 -15.28 -6.18
CA VAL A 128 0.95 -14.89 -6.93
C VAL A 128 0.70 -15.96 -7.97
N GLU A 129 -0.45 -16.60 -7.85
CA GLU A 129 -0.88 -17.73 -8.65
C GLU A 129 -0.49 -17.52 -10.12
N ARG A 130 0.20 -18.49 -10.72
CA ARG A 130 0.85 -18.41 -12.04
C ARG A 130 -0.05 -17.81 -13.16
N GLY A 131 -1.37 -17.87 -13.00
CA GLY A 131 -2.35 -17.23 -13.90
C GLY A 131 -2.43 -15.69 -13.84
N TRP A 132 -2.09 -15.04 -12.72
CA TRP A 132 -2.07 -13.57 -12.63
C TRP A 132 -0.88 -12.98 -13.37
N SER A 133 0.28 -13.66 -13.31
CA SER A 133 1.46 -13.31 -14.09
C SER A 133 1.22 -13.44 -15.60
N GLU A 134 0.51 -14.48 -16.05
CA GLU A 134 0.17 -14.63 -17.47
C GLU A 134 -0.81 -13.55 -17.97
N GLY A 135 -1.80 -13.18 -17.15
CA GLY A 135 -2.74 -12.12 -17.49
C GLY A 135 -2.08 -10.75 -17.65
N ILE A 136 -1.19 -10.39 -16.71
CA ILE A 136 -0.47 -9.10 -16.74
C ILE A 136 0.55 -9.07 -17.89
N VAL A 137 1.28 -10.17 -18.13
CA VAL A 137 2.23 -10.25 -19.26
C VAL A 137 1.49 -10.13 -20.60
N LYS A 138 0.34 -10.81 -20.76
CA LYS A 138 -0.47 -10.72 -21.97
C LYS A 138 -1.05 -9.32 -22.19
N GLN A 139 -1.45 -8.64 -21.12
CA GLN A 139 -1.96 -7.27 -21.19
C GLN A 139 -0.84 -6.26 -21.53
N GLN A 140 0.36 -6.42 -20.97
CA GLN A 140 1.52 -5.61 -21.33
C GLN A 140 1.90 -5.82 -22.81
N GLN A 141 1.88 -7.06 -23.29
CA GLN A 141 2.14 -7.36 -24.70
C GLN A 141 1.12 -6.69 -25.63
N ALA A 142 -0.17 -6.73 -25.27
CA ALA A 142 -1.23 -6.07 -26.04
C ALA A 142 -1.05 -4.54 -26.11
N MET A 143 -0.56 -3.90 -25.03
CA MET A 143 -0.23 -2.47 -25.04
C MET A 143 0.97 -2.17 -25.96
N PHE A 144 2.03 -2.99 -25.91
CA PHE A 144 3.18 -2.83 -26.80
C PHE A 144 2.78 -2.99 -28.28
N ASP A 145 1.96 -4.00 -28.60
CA ASP A 145 1.46 -4.22 -29.96
C ASP A 145 0.58 -3.07 -30.45
N GLN A 146 -0.19 -2.45 -29.56
CA GLN A 146 -1.01 -1.28 -29.88
C GLN A 146 -0.17 -0.03 -30.16
N ILE A 147 0.93 0.19 -29.41
CA ILE A 147 1.86 1.30 -29.64
C ILE A 147 2.66 1.09 -30.93
N ALA A 148 3.06 -0.15 -31.23
CA ALA A 148 3.76 -0.49 -32.47
C ALA A 148 2.89 -0.22 -33.71
N ARG A 149 1.61 -0.60 -33.68
CA ARG A 149 0.65 -0.32 -34.79
C ARG A 149 0.31 1.16 -34.98
N GLN A 150 0.46 1.99 -33.95
CA GLN A 150 0.22 3.43 -34.05
C GLN A 150 1.42 4.20 -34.65
N ARG A 151 2.53 3.52 -34.94
CA ARG A 151 3.77 4.11 -35.46
C ARG A 151 4.10 3.71 -36.91
N GLU A 152 3.25 2.90 -37.53
CA GLU A 152 3.19 2.69 -38.99
C GLU A 152 2.10 3.57 -39.59
#